data_AF-A0A2G6I5K4-F1
#
_entry.id   AF-A0A2G6I5K4-F1
#
_cell.length_a   1.000
_cell.length_b   1.000
_cell.length_c   1.000
_cell.angle_alpha   90.00
_cell.angle_beta   90.00
_cell.angle_gamma   90.00
#
_symmetry.space_group_name_H-M   'P 1'
#
loop_
_entity.id
_entity.type
_entity.pdbx_description
1 polymer ?
#
loop_
_entity_poly.entity_id
_entity_poly.type
_entity_poly.pdbx_seq_one_letter_code
_entity_poly.pdbx_strand_id
1 'polypeptide(L)'
;MWLFWRSHVDLGGNWSYLLELREGHQLVTHGLYARIRHPMYAAFLLFGLTQALLINNWIAGPSGLISIAILFGPRMLHEEAMMRDRFGAEYDAYCARTPRLIPRPRFLTKNPKKGV
;
A
#
# COMPACT_ATOMS: atom_id res chain seq x y z
N MET A 1 -5.30 9.71 9.59
CA MET A 1 -5.98 10.78 8.81
C MET A 1 -5.06 11.43 7.76
N TRP A 2 -3.90 11.97 8.13
CA TRP A 2 -2.97 12.59 7.16
C TRP A 2 -2.47 11.64 6.04
N LEU A 3 -2.18 10.37 6.37
CA LEU A 3 -1.77 9.35 5.39
C LEU A 3 -2.84 9.08 4.32
N PHE A 4 -4.10 9.02 4.73
CA PHE A 4 -5.24 8.78 3.83
C PHE A 4 -5.47 9.97 2.90
N TRP A 5 -5.46 11.19 3.46
CA TRP A 5 -5.56 12.43 2.69
C TRP A 5 -4.43 12.56 1.67
N ARG A 6 -3.18 12.31 2.08
CA ARG A 6 -2.02 12.44 1.19
C ARG A 6 -1.99 11.36 0.11
N SER A 7 -2.53 10.17 0.39
CA SER A 7 -2.74 9.13 -0.62
C SER A 7 -3.73 9.59 -1.69
N HIS A 8 -4.88 10.13 -1.30
CA HIS A 8 -5.88 10.65 -2.24
C HIS A 8 -5.37 11.85 -3.06
N VAL A 9 -4.59 12.75 -2.44
CA VAL A 9 -3.99 13.90 -3.14
C VAL A 9 -2.90 13.45 -4.13
N ASP A 10 -2.03 12.50 -3.76
CA ASP A 10 -1.00 11.96 -4.67
C ASP A 10 -1.60 11.12 -5.81
N LEU A 11 -2.76 10.50 -5.61
CA LEU A 11 -3.46 9.74 -6.64
C LEU A 11 -4.18 10.62 -7.68
N GLY A 12 -4.63 11.82 -7.31
CA GLY A 12 -5.30 12.75 -8.20
C GLY A 12 -6.38 12.08 -9.08
N GLY A 13 -6.31 12.29 -10.41
CA GLY A 13 -7.25 11.74 -11.40
C GLY A 13 -7.05 10.26 -11.79
N ASN A 14 -6.07 9.56 -11.20
CA ASN A 14 -5.85 8.12 -11.42
C ASN A 14 -6.55 7.26 -10.35
N TRP A 15 -7.22 7.88 -9.38
CA TRP A 15 -8.02 7.17 -8.38
C TRP A 15 -9.33 6.68 -9.01
N SER A 16 -9.43 5.37 -9.24
CA SER A 16 -10.70 4.70 -9.49
C SER A 16 -10.95 3.71 -8.37
N TYR A 17 -12.16 3.73 -7.80
CA TYR A 17 -12.61 2.72 -6.82
C TYR A 17 -12.80 1.34 -7.49
N LEU A 18 -12.92 1.32 -8.82
CA LEU A 18 -13.00 0.10 -9.61
C LEU A 18 -11.60 -0.32 -10.04
N LEU A 19 -11.32 -1.64 -9.96
CA LEU A 19 -10.17 -2.32 -10.59
C LEU A 19 -10.30 -2.20 -12.12
N GLU A 20 -10.26 -0.99 -12.66
CA GLU A 20 -10.32 -0.73 -14.09
C GLU A 20 -8.94 -0.27 -14.54
N LEU A 21 -8.22 -1.19 -15.20
CA LEU A 21 -7.10 -0.83 -16.05
C LEU A 21 -7.65 -0.02 -17.23
N ARG A 22 -7.76 1.30 -17.07
CA ARG A 22 -8.03 2.19 -18.21
C ARG A 22 -6.89 2.07 -19.23
N GLU A 23 -7.23 2.11 -20.51
CA GLU A 23 -6.25 2.22 -21.59
C GLU A 23 -5.40 3.48 -21.36
N GLY A 24 -4.08 3.30 -21.18
CA GLY A 24 -3.14 4.38 -20.80
C GLY A 24 -2.79 4.48 -19.32
N HIS A 25 -3.19 3.50 -18.48
CA HIS A 25 -2.77 3.44 -17.08
C HIS A 25 -1.24 3.44 -16.99
N GLN A 26 -0.66 4.45 -16.34
CA GLN A 26 0.77 4.53 -16.08
C GLN A 26 1.08 4.04 -14.67
N LEU A 27 2.19 3.33 -14.49
CA LEU A 27 2.63 2.86 -13.20
C LEU A 27 3.05 4.05 -12.32
N VAL A 28 2.20 4.43 -11.37
CA VAL A 28 2.49 5.53 -10.44
C VAL A 28 3.49 5.03 -9.39
N THR A 29 4.75 5.43 -9.54
CA THR A 29 5.86 5.04 -8.63
C THR A 29 6.44 6.23 -7.84
N HIS A 30 5.84 7.40 -7.92
CA HIS A 30 6.31 8.63 -7.26
C HIS A 30 5.52 8.94 -5.98
N GLY A 31 6.00 9.89 -5.18
CA GLY A 31 5.32 10.34 -3.96
C GLY A 31 5.22 9.26 -2.87
N LEU A 32 4.02 9.05 -2.33
CA LEU A 32 3.76 8.03 -1.32
C LEU A 32 3.90 6.59 -1.85
N TYR A 33 3.59 6.38 -3.13
CA TYR A 33 3.74 5.10 -3.82
C TYR A 33 5.21 4.69 -3.99
N ALA A 34 6.14 5.64 -4.02
CA ALA A 34 7.58 5.34 -3.95
C ALA A 34 8.01 4.69 -2.62
N ARG A 35 7.18 4.82 -1.57
CA ARG A 35 7.50 4.34 -0.21
C ARG A 35 6.68 3.15 0.22
N ILE A 36 5.44 3.04 -0.25
CA ILE A 36 4.49 1.97 0.10
C ILE A 36 3.71 1.61 -1.16
N ARG A 37 3.69 0.34 -1.57
CA ARG A 37 2.93 -0.10 -2.76
C ARG A 37 1.42 0.06 -2.56
N HIS A 38 0.96 -0.17 -1.34
CA HIS A 38 -0.46 -0.23 -0.99
C HIS A 38 -0.78 0.71 0.20
N PRO A 39 -0.67 2.03 0.04
CA PRO A 39 -0.82 2.99 1.16
C PRO A 39 -2.23 3.02 1.73
N MET A 40 -3.26 2.76 0.91
CA MET A 40 -4.65 2.64 1.37
C MET A 40 -4.85 1.42 2.28
N TYR A 41 -4.29 0.27 1.88
CA TYR A 41 -4.31 -0.96 2.68
C TYR A 41 -3.57 -0.76 4.01
N ALA A 42 -2.44 -0.06 4.00
CA ALA A 42 -1.72 0.29 5.23
C ALA A 42 -2.58 1.18 6.16
N ALA A 43 -3.35 2.12 5.60
CA ALA A 43 -4.28 2.94 6.38
C ALA A 43 -5.42 2.10 7.00
N PHE A 44 -5.96 1.13 6.26
CA PHE A 44 -6.99 0.21 6.79
C PHE A 44 -6.44 -0.69 7.89
N LEU A 45 -5.23 -1.23 7.76
CA LEU A 45 -4.60 -2.00 8.84
C LEU A 45 -4.40 -1.16 10.11
N LEU A 46 -3.96 0.10 9.95
CA LEU A 46 -3.83 1.02 11.08
C LEU A 46 -5.18 1.33 11.73
N PHE A 47 -6.25 1.44 10.93
CA PHE A 47 -7.61 1.62 11.43
C PHE A 47 -8.09 0.39 12.21
N GLY A 48 -7.90 -0.82 11.67
CA GLY A 48 -8.21 -2.06 12.36
C GLY A 48 -7.42 -2.23 13.67
N LEU A 49 -6.14 -1.82 13.69
CA LEU A 49 -5.33 -1.81 14.90
C LEU A 49 -5.83 -0.78 15.92
N THR A 50 -6.22 0.40 15.47
CA THR A 50 -6.81 1.43 16.35
C THR A 50 -8.10 0.92 16.96
N GLN A 51 -8.98 0.31 16.17
CA GLN A 51 -10.21 -0.32 16.65
C GLN A 51 -9.93 -1.39 17.70
N ALA A 52 -8.94 -2.26 17.46
CA ALA A 52 -8.56 -3.31 18.39
C ALA A 52 -8.05 -2.79 19.74
N LEU A 53 -7.37 -1.62 19.74
CA LEU A 53 -6.86 -0.99 20.96
C LEU A 53 -7.90 -0.14 21.69
N LEU A 54 -8.83 0.49 20.95
CA LEU A 54 -9.82 1.41 21.52
C LEU A 54 -11.03 0.68 22.11
N ILE A 55 -11.40 -0.47 21.51
CA ILE A 55 -12.50 -1.29 21.97
C ILE A 55 -11.98 -2.27 23.02
N ASN A 56 -12.36 -2.07 24.28
CA ASN A 56 -12.05 -3.01 25.38
C ASN A 56 -12.94 -4.26 25.35
N ASN A 57 -13.03 -4.89 24.18
CA ASN A 57 -13.73 -6.14 23.95
C ASN A 57 -12.87 -7.01 23.05
N TRP A 58 -12.48 -8.17 23.57
CA TRP A 58 -11.51 -9.06 22.95
C TRP A 58 -12.03 -9.75 21.68
N ILE A 59 -13.33 -9.66 21.41
CA ILE A 59 -13.97 -10.18 20.19
C ILE A 59 -14.22 -9.03 19.20
N ALA A 60 -14.86 -7.95 19.66
CA ALA A 60 -15.24 -6.82 18.79
C ALA A 60 -14.06 -5.90 18.41
N GLY A 61 -12.99 -5.88 19.20
CA GLY A 61 -11.76 -5.17 18.89
C GLY A 61 -11.06 -5.75 17.66
N PRO A 62 -10.62 -7.03 17.69
CA PRO A 62 -9.87 -7.62 16.58
C PRO A 62 -10.74 -7.98 15.37
N SER A 63 -12.08 -8.03 15.48
CA SER A 63 -12.97 -8.39 14.36
C SER A 63 -12.80 -7.48 13.14
N GLY A 64 -12.57 -6.19 13.34
CA GLY A 64 -12.28 -5.24 12.27
C GLY A 64 -10.98 -5.55 11.54
N LEU A 65 -9.91 -5.82 12.30
CA LEU A 65 -8.61 -6.19 11.75
C LEU A 65 -8.66 -7.51 10.97
N ILE A 66 -9.37 -8.52 11.51
CA ILE A 66 -9.56 -9.82 10.86
C ILE A 66 -10.35 -9.67 9.56
N SER A 67 -11.46 -8.93 9.60
CA SER A 67 -12.29 -8.65 8.42
C SER A 67 -11.48 -7.97 7.32
N ILE A 68 -10.65 -6.99 7.68
CA ILE A 68 -9.76 -6.29 6.75
C ILE A 68 -8.75 -7.28 6.16
N ALA A 69 -8.09 -8.10 6.98
CA ALA A 69 -7.11 -9.07 6.49
C ALA A 69 -7.73 -10.07 5.48
N ILE A 70 -8.94 -10.58 5.77
CA ILE A 70 -9.64 -11.55 4.91
C ILE A 70 -10.10 -10.91 3.59
N LEU A 71 -10.65 -9.70 3.62
CA LEU A 71 -11.16 -9.03 2.42
C LEU A 71 -10.04 -8.51 1.52
N PHE A 72 -9.04 -7.89 2.14
CA PHE A 72 -8.02 -7.15 1.40
C PHE A 72 -6.80 -7.99 1.04
N GLY A 73 -6.50 -9.07 1.78
CA GLY A 73 -5.42 -9.99 1.44
C GLY A 73 -5.50 -10.56 0.01
N PRO A 74 -6.57 -11.28 -0.36
CA PRO A 74 -6.72 -11.84 -1.70
C PRO A 74 -6.89 -10.76 -2.77
N ARG A 75 -7.58 -9.65 -2.47
CA ARG A 75 -7.69 -8.50 -3.39
C ARG A 75 -6.34 -7.91 -3.74
N MET A 76 -5.48 -7.69 -2.74
CA MET A 76 -4.13 -7.17 -2.93
C MET A 76 -3.32 -8.11 -3.84
N LEU A 77 -3.39 -9.42 -3.62
CA LEU A 77 -2.68 -10.39 -4.47
C LEU A 77 -3.18 -10.37 -5.91
N HIS A 78 -4.50 -10.23 -6.12
CA HIS A 78 -5.09 -10.13 -7.44
C HIS A 78 -4.67 -8.83 -8.15
N GLU A 79 -4.65 -7.69 -7.45
CA GLU A 79 -4.12 -6.43 -7.99
C GLU A 79 -2.64 -6.54 -8.38
N GLU A 80 -1.80 -7.15 -7.54
CA GLU A 80 -0.39 -7.34 -7.89
C GLU A 80 -0.21 -8.27 -9.10
N ALA A 81 -1.06 -9.30 -9.24
CA ALA A 81 -1.04 -10.19 -10.40
C ALA A 81 -1.43 -9.46 -11.69
N MET A 82 -2.49 -8.65 -11.67
CA MET A 82 -2.88 -7.83 -12.83
C MET A 82 -1.80 -6.81 -13.20
N MET A 83 -1.14 -6.19 -12.21
CA MET A 83 -0.05 -5.25 -12.46
C MET A 83 1.18 -5.94 -13.05
N ARG A 84 1.49 -7.17 -12.61
CA ARG A 84 2.54 -7.99 -13.25
C ARG A 84 2.18 -8.39 -14.67
N ASP A 85 0.94 -8.77 -14.93
CA ASP A 85 0.49 -9.14 -16.28
C ASP A 85 0.61 -7.96 -17.26
N ARG A 86 0.28 -6.74 -16.80
CA ARG A 86 0.32 -5.53 -17.63
C ARG A 86 1.72 -4.93 -17.79
N PHE A 87 2.49 -4.80 -16.71
CA PHE A 87 3.75 -4.05 -16.69
C PHE A 87 4.99 -4.93 -16.55
N GLY A 88 4.82 -6.23 -16.26
CA GLY A 88 5.89 -7.23 -16.20
C GLY A 88 7.12 -6.77 -15.40
N ALA A 89 8.25 -6.68 -16.11
CA ALA A 89 9.54 -6.35 -15.54
C ALA A 89 9.59 -4.97 -14.85
N GLU A 90 8.80 -3.98 -15.31
CA GLU A 90 8.73 -2.67 -14.68
C GLU A 90 8.11 -2.75 -13.29
N TYR A 91 7.06 -3.56 -13.14
CA TYR A 91 6.42 -3.80 -11.86
C TYR A 91 7.28 -4.62 -10.91
N ASP A 92 8.03 -5.61 -11.42
CA ASP A 92 8.97 -6.37 -10.59
C ASP A 92 10.14 -5.49 -10.11
N ALA A 93 10.65 -4.61 -10.97
CA ALA A 93 11.65 -3.62 -10.58
C ALA A 93 11.13 -2.63 -9.53
N TYR A 94 9.84 -2.28 -9.59
CA TYR A 94 9.16 -1.49 -8.57
C TYR A 94 8.97 -2.27 -7.25
N CYS A 95 8.55 -3.54 -7.32
CA CYS A 95 8.39 -4.41 -6.16
C CYS A 95 9.70 -4.62 -5.37
N ALA A 96 10.84 -4.66 -6.06
CA ALA A 96 12.15 -4.78 -5.44
C ALA A 96 12.54 -3.54 -4.63
N ARG A 97 12.12 -2.36 -5.08
CA ARG A 97 12.47 -1.06 -4.46
C ARG A 97 11.49 -0.66 -3.36
N THR A 98 10.22 -1.01 -3.53
CA THR A 98 9.12 -0.51 -2.70
C THR A 98 8.50 -1.62 -1.83
N PRO A 99 8.48 -1.47 -0.50
CA PRO A 99 7.83 -2.44 0.39
C PRO A 99 6.29 -2.41 0.24
N ARG A 100 5.63 -3.52 0.59
CA ARG A 100 4.16 -3.71 0.43
C ARG A 100 3.33 -2.76 1.30
N LEU A 101 3.58 -2.76 2.62
CA LEU A 101 2.69 -2.13 3.61
C LEU A 101 3.43 -1.23 4.60
N ILE A 102 4.61 -1.64 5.06
CA ILE A 102 5.38 -0.88 6.05
C ILE A 102 6.51 -0.14 5.32
N PRO A 103 6.56 1.21 5.38
CA PRO A 103 7.63 1.96 4.75
C PRO A 103 8.96 1.60 5.42
N ARG A 104 9.99 1.36 4.61
CA ARG A 104 11.34 1.14 5.16
C ARG A 104 11.77 2.42 5.90
N PRO A 105 12.15 2.34 7.19
CA PRO A 105 12.66 3.51 7.89
C PRO A 105 13.91 4.03 7.17
N ARG A 106 13.95 5.35 6.92
CA ARG A 106 15.02 6.06 6.17
C ARG A 106 16.43 5.83 6.73
N PHE A 107 16.54 5.28 7.94
CA PHE A 107 17.80 4.90 8.57
C PHE A 107 18.48 3.67 7.92
N LEU A 108 17.73 2.80 7.22
CA LEU A 108 18.29 1.63 6.53
C LEU A 108 18.67 1.90 5.06
N THR A 109 18.37 3.10 4.54
CA THR A 109 18.76 3.53 3.19
C THR A 109 20.03 4.40 3.19
N LYS A 110 20.79 4.42 4.29
CA LYS A 110 22.14 4.99 4.30
C LYS A 110 23.07 4.05 3.54
N ASN A 111 23.15 4.28 2.23
CA ASN A 111 24.08 3.63 1.31
C ASN A 111 25.52 3.75 1.88
N PRO A 112 26.19 2.66 2.29
CA PRO A 112 27.52 2.75 2.85
C PRO A 112 28.58 2.67 1.75
N LYS A 113 28.48 3.43 0.65
CA LYS A 113 29.55 3.57 -0.35
C LYS A 113 29.47 4.89 -1.13
N LYS A 114 29.79 6.01 -0.48
CA LYS A 114 30.49 7.17 -1.08
C LYS A 114 31.16 7.94 0.06
N GLY A 115 32.47 7.74 0.21
CA GLY A 115 33.29 8.41 1.20
C GLY A 115 34.73 7.97 1.04
N VAL A 116 35.38 8.58 0.04
CA VAL A 116 36.83 8.73 -0.21
C VAL A 116 37.63 7.45 -0.39
#